data_AF-A0A1H1FSS5-F1
#
_entry.id   AF-A0A1H1FSS5-F1
#
_cell.length_a   1.000
_cell.length_b   1.000
_cell.length_c   1.000
_cell.angle_alpha   90.00
_cell.angle_beta   90.00
_cell.angle_gamma   90.00
#
_symmetry.space_group_name_H-M   'P 1'
#
loop_
_entity.id
_entity.type
_entity.pdbx_description
1 polymer ?
#
loop_
_entity_poly.entity_id
_entity_poly.type
_entity_poly.pdbx_seq_one_letter_code
_entity_poly.pdbx_strand_id
1 'polypeptide(L)'
;MGVERDEAKSEALLGEAVKSGLPTACGLFADRLSKQGNFEEARRYYQIAAEGGFTEAMPLLAKWYRDGIGGPPDKVQALRWLLKLIDFGDNSRWREIMSLARSMSDEEIREATRLVDRADEADFLIQKAKR
;
A
#
# COMPACT_ATOMS: atom_id res chain seq x y z
N MET A 1 18.91 16.82 -25.56
CA MET A 1 19.70 15.66 -25.10
C MET A 1 20.32 15.92 -23.72
N GLY A 2 19.52 16.21 -22.69
CA GLY A 2 20.02 16.49 -21.33
C GLY A 2 19.47 15.56 -20.24
N VAL A 3 18.50 14.70 -20.57
CA VAL A 3 17.76 13.86 -19.62
C VAL A 3 18.46 12.53 -19.30
N GLU A 4 19.19 11.95 -20.25
CA GLU A 4 19.86 10.64 -20.06
C GLU A 4 20.92 10.62 -18.96
N ARG A 5 21.60 11.76 -18.72
CA ARG A 5 22.72 11.82 -17.78
C ARG A 5 22.28 12.01 -16.33
N ASP A 6 21.12 12.64 -16.12
CA ASP A 6 20.51 12.78 -14.80
C ASP A 6 19.66 11.57 -14.44
N GLU A 7 19.03 10.92 -15.43
CA GLU A 7 18.26 9.69 -15.20
C GLU A 7 19.17 8.54 -14.74
N ALA A 8 20.30 8.30 -15.42
CA ALA A 8 21.26 7.26 -15.01
C ALA A 8 21.89 7.51 -13.62
N LYS A 9 22.16 8.77 -13.26
CA LYS A 9 22.64 9.12 -11.91
C LYS A 9 21.53 8.96 -10.87
N SER A 10 20.32 9.37 -11.20
CA SER A 10 19.15 9.20 -10.35
C SER A 10 18.85 7.72 -10.12
N GLU A 11 19.08 6.84 -11.10
CA GLU A 11 18.97 5.39 -10.98
C GLU A 11 20.03 4.79 -10.06
N ALA A 12 21.29 5.19 -10.20
CA ALA A 12 22.35 4.75 -9.31
C ALA A 12 22.10 5.16 -7.85
N LEU A 13 21.67 6.41 -7.63
CA LEU A 13 21.32 6.94 -6.31
C LEU A 13 20.08 6.24 -5.72
N LEU A 14 19.07 5.94 -6.53
CA LEU A 14 17.90 5.18 -6.09
C LEU A 14 18.27 3.76 -5.70
N GLY A 15 19.13 3.09 -6.48
CA GLY A 15 19.62 1.75 -6.15
C GLY A 15 20.40 1.71 -4.83
N GLU A 16 21.23 2.71 -4.57
CA GLU A 16 21.96 2.84 -3.30
C GLU A 16 21.04 3.18 -2.12
N ALA A 17 20.05 4.06 -2.32
CA ALA A 17 19.08 4.43 -1.30
C ALA A 17 18.12 3.27 -0.96
N VAL A 18 17.74 2.44 -1.93
CA VAL A 18 17.00 1.19 -1.71
C VAL A 18 17.83 0.19 -0.92
N LYS A 19 19.13 0.03 -1.24
CA LYS A 19 20.06 -0.79 -0.44
C LYS A 19 20.23 -0.27 0.99
N SER A 20 20.14 1.05 1.15
CA SER A 20 20.19 1.73 2.46
C SER A 20 18.88 1.61 3.23
N GLY A 21 17.84 0.97 2.66
CA GLY A 21 16.57 0.71 3.32
C GLY A 21 15.68 1.94 3.50
N LEU A 22 15.91 3.02 2.74
CA LEU A 22 15.10 4.22 2.84
C LEU A 22 13.69 3.95 2.28
N PRO A 23 12.61 4.05 3.10
CA PRO A 23 11.25 3.72 2.66
C PRO A 23 10.80 4.52 1.44
N THR A 24 11.14 5.81 1.40
CA THR A 24 10.86 6.70 0.26
C THR A 24 11.57 6.26 -1.02
N ALA A 25 12.80 5.76 -0.92
CA ALA A 25 13.53 5.26 -2.09
C ALA A 25 12.91 3.98 -2.64
N CYS A 26 12.44 3.08 -1.78
CA CYS A 26 11.68 1.89 -2.19
C CYS A 26 10.38 2.27 -2.92
N GLY A 27 9.66 3.29 -2.46
CA GLY A 27 8.44 3.78 -3.13
C GLY A 27 8.73 4.33 -4.53
N LEU A 28 9.75 5.18 -4.66
CA LEU A 28 10.16 5.74 -5.94
C LEU A 28 10.71 4.67 -6.90
N PHE A 29 11.36 3.64 -6.38
CA PHE A 29 11.83 2.50 -7.17
C PHE A 29 10.67 1.65 -7.66
N ALA A 30 9.67 1.41 -6.82
CA ALA A 30 8.43 0.73 -7.20
C ALA A 30 7.69 1.47 -8.32
N ASP A 31 7.62 2.79 -8.27
CA ASP A 31 7.07 3.62 -9.34
C ASP A 31 7.77 3.40 -10.68
N ARG A 32 9.11 3.32 -10.68
CA ARG A 32 9.89 3.03 -11.88
C ARG A 32 9.59 1.64 -12.42
N LEU A 33 9.62 0.62 -11.57
CA LEU A 33 9.30 -0.75 -11.94
C LEU A 33 7.89 -0.86 -12.52
N SER A 34 6.92 -0.15 -11.93
CA SER A 34 5.56 -0.09 -12.44
C SER A 34 5.48 0.48 -13.85
N LYS A 35 6.26 1.54 -14.16
CA LYS A 35 6.30 2.14 -15.51
C LYS A 35 6.96 1.24 -16.54
N GLN A 36 7.88 0.37 -16.09
CA GLN A 36 8.53 -0.64 -16.92
C GLN A 36 7.67 -1.90 -17.12
N GLY A 37 6.49 -1.98 -16.47
CA GLY A 37 5.60 -3.14 -16.55
C GLY A 37 5.94 -4.27 -15.57
N ASN A 38 6.95 -4.08 -14.71
CA ASN A 38 7.38 -5.04 -13.69
C ASN A 38 6.49 -4.92 -12.44
N PHE A 39 5.20 -5.21 -12.59
CA PHE A 39 4.21 -4.97 -11.54
C PHE A 39 4.42 -5.83 -10.29
N GLU A 40 4.86 -7.09 -10.42
CA GLU A 40 5.09 -7.95 -9.25
C GLU A 40 6.21 -7.41 -8.36
N GLU A 41 7.34 -7.05 -8.96
CA GLU A 41 8.45 -6.44 -8.23
C GLU A 41 8.06 -5.05 -7.68
N ALA A 42 7.36 -4.24 -8.47
CA ALA A 42 6.87 -2.94 -8.00
C ALA A 42 5.99 -3.08 -6.75
N ARG A 43 5.05 -4.03 -6.73
CA ARG A 43 4.21 -4.30 -5.55
C ARG A 43 5.05 -4.67 -4.33
N ARG A 44 6.08 -5.50 -4.52
CA ARG A 44 7.00 -5.89 -3.45
C ARG A 44 7.76 -4.69 -2.87
N TYR A 45 8.27 -3.80 -3.71
CA TYR A 45 8.96 -2.60 -3.23
C TYR A 45 8.02 -1.57 -2.59
N TYR A 46 6.79 -1.44 -3.08
CA TYR A 46 5.75 -0.67 -2.40
C TYR A 46 5.45 -1.23 -1.01
N GLN A 47 5.42 -2.56 -0.86
CA GLN A 47 5.25 -3.21 0.43
C GLN A 47 6.39 -2.86 1.38
N ILE A 48 7.65 -2.97 0.94
CA ILE A 48 8.82 -2.57 1.75
C ILE A 48 8.73 -1.10 2.17
N ALA A 49 8.33 -0.22 1.25
CA ALA A 49 8.16 1.20 1.52
C ALA A 49 7.06 1.45 2.57
N ALA A 50 5.91 0.81 2.44
CA ALA A 50 4.79 0.93 3.37
C ALA A 50 5.14 0.34 4.75
N GLU A 51 5.83 -0.79 4.81
CA GLU A 51 6.35 -1.39 6.05
C GLU A 51 7.34 -0.47 6.76
N GLY A 52 8.16 0.25 5.98
CA GLY A 52 9.07 1.27 6.47
C GLY A 52 8.41 2.58 6.92
N GLY A 53 7.09 2.70 6.85
CA GLY A 53 6.34 3.89 7.27
C GLY A 53 6.23 4.98 6.21
N PHE A 54 6.51 4.68 4.93
CA PHE A 54 6.22 5.62 3.85
C PHE A 54 4.72 5.66 3.58
N THR A 55 4.04 6.63 4.19
CA THR A 55 2.59 6.77 4.19
C THR A 55 1.99 6.94 2.79
N GLU A 56 2.73 7.54 1.84
CA GLU A 56 2.29 7.68 0.45
C GLU A 56 2.19 6.34 -0.30
N ALA A 57 2.99 5.33 0.09
CA ALA A 57 2.93 4.00 -0.52
C ALA A 57 1.72 3.17 -0.04
N MET A 58 1.24 3.39 1.19
CA MET A 58 0.14 2.61 1.77
C MET A 58 -1.16 2.66 0.95
N PRO A 59 -1.71 3.83 0.55
CA PRO A 59 -2.93 3.88 -0.25
C PRO A 59 -2.73 3.37 -1.68
N LEU A 60 -1.53 3.54 -2.25
CA LEU A 60 -1.18 2.97 -3.56
C LEU A 60 -1.17 1.45 -3.51
N LEU A 61 -0.51 0.89 -2.50
CA LEU A 61 -0.43 -0.54 -2.28
C LEU A 61 -1.81 -1.13 -2.00
N ALA A 62 -2.65 -0.45 -1.20
CA ALA A 62 -4.03 -0.86 -0.97
C ALA A 62 -4.84 -0.95 -2.28
N LYS A 63 -4.70 0.05 -3.16
CA LYS A 63 -5.31 0.04 -4.48
C LYS A 63 -4.83 -1.15 -5.32
N TRP A 64 -3.54 -1.45 -5.29
CA TRP A 64 -2.96 -2.56 -6.06
C TRP A 64 -3.43 -3.92 -5.55
N TYR A 65 -3.52 -4.09 -4.23
CA TYR A 65 -4.13 -5.27 -3.62
C TYR A 65 -5.61 -5.40 -4.01
N ARG A 66 -6.38 -4.32 -4.03
CA ARG A 66 -7.79 -4.35 -4.45
C ARG A 66 -7.95 -4.71 -5.93
N ASP A 67 -7.12 -4.13 -6.79
CA ASP A 67 -7.23 -4.24 -8.25
C ASP A 67 -6.48 -5.47 -8.82
N GLY A 68 -5.67 -6.16 -8.00
CA GLY A 68 -4.88 -7.30 -8.44
C GLY A 68 -3.69 -6.93 -9.34
N ILE A 69 -3.06 -5.79 -9.07
CA ILE A 69 -1.87 -5.36 -9.82
C ILE A 69 -0.64 -6.04 -9.23
N GLY A 70 0.17 -6.70 -10.07
CA GLY A 70 1.38 -7.40 -9.63
C GLY A 70 1.12 -8.61 -8.73
N GLY A 71 -0.02 -9.29 -8.92
CA GLY A 71 -0.44 -10.47 -8.17
C GLY A 71 -1.96 -10.52 -8.00
N PRO A 72 -2.55 -11.59 -7.43
CA PRO A 72 -3.99 -11.70 -7.29
C PRO A 72 -4.59 -10.56 -6.44
N PRO A 73 -5.87 -10.19 -6.68
CA PRO A 73 -6.63 -9.32 -5.80
C PRO A 73 -6.73 -9.90 -4.39
N ASP A 74 -6.59 -9.05 -3.39
CA ASP A 74 -6.72 -9.41 -1.97
C ASP A 74 -7.23 -8.19 -1.20
N LYS A 75 -8.52 -8.24 -0.86
CA LYS A 75 -9.20 -7.14 -0.16
C LYS A 75 -8.77 -7.04 1.30
N VAL A 76 -8.33 -8.13 1.92
CA VAL A 76 -7.86 -8.15 3.31
C VAL A 76 -6.60 -7.29 3.42
N GLN A 77 -5.63 -7.51 2.53
CA GLN A 77 -4.42 -6.69 2.48
C GLN A 77 -4.73 -5.24 2.05
N ALA A 78 -5.66 -5.03 1.13
CA ALA A 78 -6.09 -3.68 0.77
C ALA A 78 -6.63 -2.90 1.98
N LEU A 79 -7.52 -3.52 2.75
CA LEU A 79 -8.10 -2.91 3.95
C LEU A 79 -7.03 -2.73 5.04
N ARG A 80 -6.15 -3.72 5.25
CA ARG A 80 -5.03 -3.65 6.19
C ARG A 80 -4.18 -2.40 5.96
N TRP A 81 -3.75 -2.13 4.73
CA TRP A 81 -2.89 -0.98 4.43
C TRP A 81 -3.60 0.36 4.62
N LEU A 82 -4.90 0.45 4.33
CA LEU A 82 -5.67 1.66 4.59
C LEU A 82 -5.89 1.89 6.09
N LEU A 83 -6.12 0.83 6.88
CA LEU A 83 -6.21 0.92 8.34
C LEU A 83 -4.85 1.30 8.95
N LYS A 84 -3.74 0.76 8.41
CA LYS A 84 -2.40 1.12 8.86
C LYS A 84 -2.12 2.62 8.69
N LEU A 85 -2.61 3.23 7.60
CA LEU A 85 -2.48 4.68 7.37
C LEU A 85 -3.12 5.53 8.49
N ILE A 86 -4.20 5.04 9.11
CA ILE A 86 -4.87 5.69 10.24
C ILE A 86 -3.93 5.76 11.46
N ASP A 87 -3.08 4.76 11.68
CA ASP A 87 -2.10 4.75 12.77
C ASP A 87 -1.08 5.90 12.63
N PHE A 88 -0.87 6.39 11.41
CA PHE A 88 -0.04 7.57 11.12
C PHE A 88 -0.82 8.89 11.19
N GLY A 89 -2.09 8.85 11.62
CA GLY A 89 -2.96 10.01 11.77
C GLY A 89 -3.67 10.46 10.49
N ASP A 90 -3.51 9.73 9.38
CA ASP A 90 -4.16 10.05 8.10
C ASP A 90 -5.46 9.25 7.93
N ASN A 91 -6.58 9.95 8.14
CA ASN A 91 -7.94 9.44 7.97
C ASN A 91 -8.57 9.77 6.60
N SER A 92 -7.80 10.32 5.65
CA SER A 92 -8.31 10.76 4.34
C SER A 92 -8.96 9.63 3.55
N ARG A 93 -8.56 8.39 3.81
CA ARG A 93 -9.05 7.19 3.14
C ARG A 93 -10.23 6.51 3.84
N TRP A 94 -10.82 7.12 4.86
CA TRP A 94 -11.98 6.55 5.56
C TRP A 94 -13.14 6.17 4.62
N ARG A 95 -13.41 6.99 3.60
CA ARG A 95 -14.45 6.69 2.60
C ARG A 95 -14.13 5.42 1.81
N GLU A 96 -12.86 5.23 1.46
CA GLU A 96 -12.37 4.06 0.73
C GLU A 96 -12.41 2.80 1.60
N ILE A 97 -12.01 2.91 2.87
CA ILE A 97 -12.15 1.86 3.89
C ILE A 97 -13.60 1.37 3.97
N MET A 98 -14.56 2.28 4.13
CA MET A 98 -15.97 1.92 4.22
C MET A 98 -16.52 1.31 2.93
N SER A 99 -16.10 1.83 1.78
CA SER A 99 -16.48 1.26 0.48
C SER A 99 -15.94 -0.15 0.28
N LEU A 100 -14.70 -0.41 0.73
CA LEU A 100 -14.07 -1.70 0.61
C LEU A 100 -14.74 -2.71 1.56
N ALA A 101 -14.92 -2.33 2.83
CA ALA A 101 -15.58 -3.14 3.85
C ALA A 101 -17.02 -3.56 3.44
N ARG A 102 -17.76 -2.69 2.74
CA ARG A 102 -19.07 -3.03 2.15
C ARG A 102 -19.07 -4.20 1.18
N SER A 103 -17.93 -4.46 0.55
CA SER A 103 -17.75 -5.52 -0.45
C SER A 103 -17.03 -6.76 0.11
N MET A 104 -16.75 -6.77 1.41
CA MET A 104 -16.03 -7.83 2.12
C MET A 104 -16.98 -8.59 3.03
N SER A 105 -16.62 -9.83 3.34
CA SER A 105 -17.24 -10.61 4.40
C SER A 105 -16.80 -10.12 5.78
N ASP A 106 -17.61 -10.41 6.79
CA ASP A 106 -17.29 -10.10 8.19
C ASP A 106 -15.95 -10.74 8.63
N GLU A 107 -15.61 -11.92 8.10
CA GLU A 107 -14.34 -12.59 8.41
C GLU A 107 -13.14 -11.86 7.79
N GLU A 108 -13.23 -11.47 6.52
CA GLU A 108 -12.16 -10.69 5.87
C GLU A 108 -11.90 -9.35 6.58
N ILE A 109 -12.96 -8.70 7.09
CA ILE A 109 -12.82 -7.45 7.87
C ILE A 109 -12.12 -7.73 9.21
N ARG A 110 -12.49 -8.81 9.92
CA ARG A 110 -11.83 -9.22 11.16
C ARG A 110 -10.37 -9.61 10.95
N GLU A 111 -10.06 -10.26 9.83
CA GLU A 111 -8.69 -10.59 9.48
C GLU A 111 -7.86 -9.32 9.22
N ALA A 112 -8.37 -8.41 8.38
CA ALA A 112 -7.65 -7.18 8.04
C ALA A 112 -7.36 -6.30 9.26
N THR A 113 -8.33 -6.17 10.17
CA THR A 113 -8.18 -5.42 11.42
C THR A 113 -7.23 -6.10 12.40
N ARG A 114 -7.24 -7.43 12.48
CA ARG A 114 -6.27 -8.20 13.28
C ARG A 114 -4.84 -7.99 12.81
N LEU A 115 -4.61 -7.89 11.49
CA LEU A 115 -3.28 -7.66 10.90
C LEU A 115 -2.65 -6.30 11.25
N VAL A 116 -3.41 -5.37 11.82
CA VAL A 116 -2.94 -4.06 12.29
C VAL A 116 -3.22 -3.82 13.77
N ASP A 117 -3.51 -4.87 14.53
CA ASP A 117 -3.81 -4.79 15.97
C ASP A 117 -5.04 -3.91 16.32
N ARG A 118 -6.01 -3.79 15.41
CA ARG A 118 -7.28 -3.01 15.58
C ARG A 118 -8.52 -3.91 15.60
N ALA A 119 -8.39 -5.10 16.16
CA ALA A 119 -9.45 -6.12 16.14
C ALA A 119 -10.76 -5.67 16.82
N ASP A 120 -10.67 -4.72 17.76
CA ASP A 120 -11.80 -4.07 18.44
C ASP A 120 -12.66 -3.20 17.50
N GLU A 121 -12.08 -2.69 16.41
CA GLU A 121 -12.78 -1.88 15.42
C GLU A 121 -13.54 -2.70 14.38
N ALA A 122 -13.33 -4.02 14.34
CA ALA A 122 -13.94 -4.90 13.35
C ALA A 122 -15.47 -4.81 13.37
N ASP A 123 -16.08 -4.93 14.55
CA ASP A 123 -17.54 -4.88 14.68
C ASP A 123 -18.12 -3.51 14.32
N PHE A 124 -17.39 -2.42 14.62
CA PHE A 124 -17.77 -1.08 14.20
C PHE A 124 -17.78 -0.95 12.67
N LEU A 125 -16.71 -1.40 12.00
CA LEU A 125 -16.61 -1.40 10.55
C LEU A 125 -17.71 -2.25 9.90
N ILE A 126 -17.96 -3.46 10.42
CA ILE A 126 -19.00 -4.37 9.94
C ILE A 126 -20.38 -3.71 10.06
N GLN A 127 -20.70 -3.14 11.22
CA GLN A 127 -22.00 -2.49 11.45
C GLN A 127 -22.19 -1.25 10.56
N LYS A 128 -21.14 -0.43 10.39
CA LYS A 128 -21.20 0.75 9.52
C LYS A 128 -21.26 0.39 8.04
N ALA A 129 -20.61 -0.69 7.62
CA ALA A 129 -20.62 -1.12 6.23
C ALA A 129 -22.01 -1.60 5.79
N LYS A 130 -22.76 -2.26 6.68
CA LYS A 130 -24.12 -2.77 6.41
C LYS A 130 -25.23 -1.71 6.44
N ARG A 131 -24.91 -0.46 6.77
CA ARG A 131 -25.83 0.70 6.72
C ARG A 131 -25.66 1.47 5.42
#